data_AF-A0A315C9Z2-F1
#
_entry.id   AF-A0A315C9Z2-F1
#
_cell.length_a   1.000
_cell.length_b   1.000
_cell.length_c   1.000
_cell.angle_alpha   90.00
_cell.angle_beta   90.00
_cell.angle_gamma   90.00
#
_symmetry.space_group_name_H-M   'P 1'
#
loop_
_entity.id
_entity.type
_entity.pdbx_description
1 polymer ?
#
loop_
_entity_poly.entity_id
_entity_poly.type
_entity_poly.pdbx_seq_one_letter_code
_entity_poly.pdbx_strand_id
1 'polypeptide(L)'
;MLFNSEHKQERLTFISMLDTPERQQLANTLLDHQLPRLAADLENELHKQDARVVFESVFHRKSPRIKVIVKLKKQEHKIIIHLDSKKSLCKVGSESGLGGSPADSAESVCRVAKNMMLRVRSI
;
A
#
# COMPACT_ATOMS: atom_id res chain seq x y z
N MET A 1 -4.06 -13.93 -6.47
CA MET A 1 -3.12 -13.03 -7.18
C MET A 1 -3.57 -12.92 -8.62
N LEU A 2 -4.10 -11.79 -9.06
CA LEU A 2 -4.43 -11.54 -10.47
C LEU A 2 -3.74 -10.24 -10.88
N PHE A 3 -2.51 -10.35 -11.37
CA PHE A 3 -1.94 -9.32 -12.24
C PHE A 3 -2.36 -9.69 -13.67
N ASN A 4 -3.57 -9.27 -14.07
CA ASN A 4 -3.97 -9.29 -15.47
C ASN A 4 -3.06 -8.36 -16.28
N SER A 5 -2.79 -8.71 -17.53
CA SER A 5 -1.97 -7.94 -18.48
C SER A 5 -2.41 -6.48 -18.62
N GLU A 6 -3.69 -6.18 -18.39
CA GLU A 6 -4.26 -4.82 -18.38
C GLU A 6 -3.67 -3.95 -17.25
N HIS A 7 -3.40 -4.53 -16.07
CA HIS A 7 -2.79 -3.82 -14.96
C HIS A 7 -1.28 -3.55 -15.15
N LYS A 8 -0.63 -4.25 -16.10
CA LYS A 8 0.80 -4.03 -16.37
C LYS A 8 1.04 -2.67 -17.00
N GLN A 9 0.20 -2.27 -17.96
CA GLN A 9 0.35 -0.98 -18.64
C GLN A 9 0.01 0.19 -17.71
N GLU A 10 -1.09 0.09 -16.97
CA GLU A 10 -1.49 1.08 -15.95
C GLU A 10 -0.39 1.28 -14.91
N ARG A 11 0.24 0.18 -14.46
CA ARG A 11 1.35 0.23 -13.52
C ARG A 11 2.59 0.91 -14.10
N LEU A 12 2.98 0.59 -15.33
CA LEU A 12 4.14 1.24 -15.97
C LEU A 12 3.90 2.74 -16.11
N THR A 13 2.70 3.13 -16.53
CA THR A 13 2.29 4.54 -16.58
C THR A 13 2.34 5.18 -15.19
N PHE A 14 1.80 4.53 -14.16
CA PHE A 14 1.84 5.02 -12.78
C PHE A 14 3.27 5.26 -12.27
N ILE A 15 4.17 4.29 -12.47
CA ILE A 15 5.57 4.42 -12.04
C ILE A 15 6.27 5.54 -12.81
N SER A 16 6.06 5.63 -14.13
CA SER A 16 6.71 6.66 -14.95
C SER A 16 6.34 8.10 -14.57
N MET A 17 5.20 8.29 -13.92
CA MET A 17 4.72 9.59 -13.44
C MET A 17 5.30 10.00 -12.07
N LEU A 18 6.06 9.11 -11.41
CA LEU A 18 6.79 9.45 -10.19
C LEU A 18 8.01 10.29 -10.55
N ASP A 19 8.20 11.37 -9.79
CA ASP A 19 9.13 12.46 -10.05
C ASP A 19 10.61 12.13 -9.81
N THR A 20 10.92 11.10 -9.02
CA THR A 20 12.31 10.70 -8.76
C THR A 20 12.56 9.20 -8.98
N PRO A 21 13.77 8.79 -9.44
CA PRO A 21 14.13 7.39 -9.61
C PRO A 21 14.00 6.56 -8.31
N GLU A 22 14.28 7.17 -7.16
CA GLU A 22 14.18 6.53 -5.85
C GLU A 22 12.73 6.16 -5.54
N ARG A 23 11.77 7.05 -5.87
CA ARG A 23 10.34 6.78 -5.71
C ARG A 23 9.86 5.71 -6.67
N GLN A 24 10.39 5.69 -7.90
CA GLN A 24 10.10 4.64 -8.88
C GLN A 24 10.58 3.27 -8.40
N GLN A 25 11.82 3.20 -7.89
CA GLN A 25 12.39 1.98 -7.34
C GLN A 25 11.63 1.51 -6.09
N LEU A 26 11.26 2.43 -5.21
CA LEU A 26 10.41 2.15 -4.05
C LEU A 26 9.06 1.57 -4.49
N ALA A 27 8.38 2.21 -5.45
CA ALA A 27 7.08 1.76 -5.94
C ALA A 27 7.15 0.36 -6.57
N ASN A 28 8.19 0.10 -7.37
CA ASN A 28 8.44 -1.23 -7.93
C ASN A 28 8.63 -2.28 -6.84
N THR A 29 9.51 -2.00 -5.88
CA THR A 29 9.81 -2.92 -4.77
C THR A 29 8.57 -3.22 -3.93
N LEU A 30 7.74 -2.19 -3.69
CA LEU A 30 6.47 -2.35 -3.01
C LEU A 30 5.52 -3.27 -3.78
N LEU A 31 5.29 -2.99 -5.06
CA LEU A 31 4.30 -3.72 -5.86
C LEU A 31 4.72 -5.15 -6.20
N ASP A 32 6.00 -5.40 -6.47
CA ASP A 32 6.50 -6.72 -6.88
C ASP A 32 6.79 -7.67 -5.72
N HIS A 33 7.22 -7.14 -4.58
CA HIS A 33 7.79 -7.96 -3.52
C HIS A 33 7.10 -7.75 -2.18
N GLN A 34 7.08 -6.50 -1.70
CA GLN A 34 6.74 -6.24 -0.30
C GLN A 34 5.24 -6.29 -0.03
N LEU A 35 4.39 -5.74 -0.91
CA LEU A 35 2.94 -5.79 -0.76
C LEU A 35 2.37 -7.21 -0.95
N PRO A 36 2.80 -8.02 -1.93
CA PRO A 36 2.41 -9.43 -2.00
C PRO A 36 2.79 -10.22 -0.75
N ARG A 37 3.99 -10.00 -0.20
CA ARG A 37 4.41 -10.63 1.06
C ARG A 37 3.59 -10.15 2.24
N LEU A 38 3.35 -8.85 2.36
CA LEU A 38 2.51 -8.26 3.40
C LEU A 38 1.07 -8.81 3.34
N ALA A 39 0.52 -8.98 2.14
CA ALA A 39 -0.79 -9.57 1.95
C ALA A 39 -0.85 -10.99 2.51
N ALA A 40 0.11 -11.85 2.14
CA ALA A 40 0.18 -13.22 2.66
C ALA A 40 0.33 -13.25 4.19
N ASP A 41 1.18 -12.39 4.77
CA ASP A 41 1.34 -12.26 6.21
C ASP A 41 0.02 -11.87 6.91
N LEU A 42 -0.67 -10.86 6.38
CA LEU A 42 -1.92 -10.36 6.95
C LEU A 42 -3.06 -11.38 6.82
N GLU A 43 -3.17 -12.07 5.69
CA GLU A 43 -4.13 -13.15 5.49
C GLU A 43 -3.89 -14.30 6.48
N ASN A 44 -2.63 -14.69 6.68
CA ASN A 44 -2.26 -15.71 7.66
C ASN A 44 -2.57 -15.28 9.10
N GLU A 45 -2.24 -14.04 9.47
CA GLU A 45 -2.50 -13.54 10.83
C GLU A 45 -4.00 -13.31 11.09
N LEU A 46 -4.76 -12.88 10.09
CA LEU A 46 -6.18 -12.55 10.21
C LEU A 46 -7.11 -13.66 9.67
N HIS A 47 -6.60 -14.85 9.37
CA HIS A 47 -7.35 -15.95 8.73
C HIS A 47 -8.71 -16.25 9.38
N LYS A 48 -8.79 -16.13 10.72
CA LYS A 48 -10.03 -16.34 11.49
C LYS A 48 -11.17 -15.38 11.11
N GLN A 49 -10.87 -14.26 10.46
CA GLN A 49 -11.83 -13.26 10.01
C GLN A 49 -12.16 -13.34 8.51
N ASP A 50 -11.71 -14.40 7.81
CA ASP A 50 -11.80 -14.51 6.34
C ASP A 50 -11.21 -13.28 5.64
N ALA A 51 -9.98 -12.95 6.03
CA ALA A 51 -9.29 -11.76 5.55
C ALA A 51 -8.80 -11.94 4.12
N ARG A 52 -8.99 -10.92 3.30
CA ARG A 52 -8.44 -10.81 1.94
C ARG A 52 -7.76 -9.47 1.77
N VAL A 53 -6.55 -9.47 1.22
CA VAL A 53 -5.81 -8.22 1.01
C VAL A 53 -5.72 -7.91 -0.48
N VAL A 54 -6.04 -6.67 -0.85
CA VAL A 54 -5.89 -6.14 -2.20
C VAL A 54 -5.16 -4.81 -2.16
N PHE A 55 -4.51 -4.45 -3.26
CA PHE A 55 -3.89 -3.14 -3.40
C PHE A 55 -4.07 -2.60 -4.82
N GLU A 56 -4.14 -1.27 -4.94
CA GLU A 56 -4.35 -0.55 -6.19
C GLU A 56 -3.46 0.70 -6.25
N SER A 57 -2.92 0.99 -7.43
CA SER A 57 -2.21 2.22 -7.73
C SER A 57 -3.22 3.29 -8.18
N VAL A 58 -3.22 4.45 -7.55
CA VAL A 58 -4.20 5.52 -7.82
C VAL A 58 -3.55 6.90 -7.88
N PHE A 59 -4.07 7.77 -8.74
CA PHE A 59 -3.76 9.20 -8.72
C PHE A 59 -4.94 9.97 -8.14
N HIS A 60 -4.74 10.61 -6.99
CA HIS A 60 -5.76 11.47 -6.39
C HIS A 60 -5.26 12.91 -6.35
N ARG A 61 -5.92 13.83 -7.05
CA ARG A 61 -5.51 15.25 -7.15
C ARG A 61 -4.03 15.41 -7.55
N LYS A 62 -3.57 14.62 -8.54
CA LYS A 62 -2.17 14.55 -9.01
C LYS A 62 -1.16 13.99 -8.01
N SER A 63 -1.61 13.42 -6.89
CA SER A 63 -0.77 12.75 -5.90
C SER A 63 -0.76 11.24 -6.17
N PRO A 64 0.39 10.65 -6.57
CA PRO A 64 0.54 9.21 -6.75
C PRO A 64 0.45 8.47 -5.41
N ARG A 65 -0.45 7.50 -5.33
CA ARG A 65 -0.71 6.73 -4.12
C ARG A 65 -0.85 5.24 -4.43
N ILE A 66 -0.50 4.41 -3.47
CA ILE A 66 -0.89 3.00 -3.46
C ILE A 66 -1.88 2.82 -2.32
N LYS A 67 -3.08 2.34 -2.62
CA LYS A 67 -4.09 1.99 -1.62
C LYS A 67 -3.96 0.50 -1.32
N VAL A 68 -3.88 0.16 -0.04
CA VAL A 68 -3.88 -1.21 0.46
C VAL A 68 -5.17 -1.39 1.25
N ILE A 69 -5.94 -2.42 0.92
CA ILE A 69 -7.26 -2.69 1.47
C ILE A 69 -7.26 -4.09 2.06
N VAL A 70 -7.56 -4.21 3.36
CA VAL A 70 -7.86 -5.47 4.01
C VAL A 70 -9.38 -5.59 4.11
N LYS A 71 -9.94 -6.59 3.43
CA LYS A 71 -11.36 -6.95 3.48
C LYS A 71 -11.55 -8.08 4.47
N LEU A 72 -12.41 -7.85 5.45
CA LEU A 72 -12.79 -8.82 6.49
C LEU A 72 -14.27 -9.11 6.33
N LYS A 73 -14.77 -10.19 6.96
CA LYS A 73 -16.17 -10.61 6.83
C LYS A 73 -17.23 -9.52 7.06
N LYS A 74 -16.96 -8.54 7.94
CA LYS A 74 -17.93 -7.48 8.32
C LYS A 74 -17.43 -6.05 8.08
N GLN A 75 -16.18 -5.88 7.65
CA GLN A 75 -15.55 -4.56 7.61
C GLN A 75 -14.42 -4.50 6.57
N GLU A 76 -14.12 -3.30 6.09
CA GLU A 76 -12.98 -3.04 5.22
C GLU A 76 -12.09 -1.98 5.86
N HIS A 77 -10.77 -2.22 5.81
CA HIS A 77 -9.77 -1.30 6.34
C HIS A 77 -8.83 -0.87 5.24
N LYS A 78 -8.57 0.43 5.16
CA LYS A 78 -7.86 1.07 4.05
C LYS A 78 -6.67 1.87 4.57
N ILE A 79 -5.52 1.61 3.98
CA ILE A 79 -4.30 2.40 4.19
C ILE A 79 -3.85 2.95 2.83
N ILE A 80 -3.33 4.17 2.87
CA ILE A 80 -2.81 4.90 1.74
C ILE A 80 -1.31 5.08 1.92
N ILE A 81 -0.54 4.68 0.92
CA ILE A 81 0.89 4.94 0.78
C ILE A 81 1.03 6.09 -0.22
N HIS A 82 1.40 7.27 0.27
CA HIS A 82 1.67 8.46 -0.54
C HIS A 82 3.11 8.43 -1.03
N LEU A 83 3.31 8.42 -2.34
CA LEU A 83 4.64 8.35 -2.96
C LEU A 83 5.24 9.72 -3.31
N ASP A 84 4.61 10.82 -2.87
CA ASP A 84 4.95 12.21 -3.24
C ASP A 84 5.21 13.12 -2.03
N SER A 85 5.81 12.60 -0.98
CA SER A 85 6.03 13.37 0.25
C SER A 85 7.15 14.41 0.10
N LYS A 86 6.89 15.67 0.48
CA LYS A 86 7.91 16.73 0.50
C LYS A 86 9.05 16.50 1.52
N LYS A 87 8.84 15.65 2.52
CA LYS A 87 9.76 15.45 3.67
C LYS A 87 10.35 14.04 3.76
N SER A 88 9.93 13.12 2.90
CA SER A 88 10.33 11.71 2.93
C SER A 88 10.13 11.07 1.55
N LEU A 89 10.65 9.87 1.33
CA LEU A 89 10.39 9.13 0.10
C LEU A 89 8.90 8.79 -0.04
N CYS A 90 8.24 8.40 1.06
CA CYS A 90 6.80 8.20 1.09
C CYS A 90 6.20 8.44 2.48
N LYS A 91 4.87 8.41 2.58
CA LYS A 91 4.12 8.43 3.84
C LYS A 91 3.03 7.37 3.85
N VAL A 92 2.84 6.69 4.98
CA VAL A 92 1.81 5.66 5.16
C VAL A 92 0.77 6.17 6.15
N GLY A 93 -0.51 6.17 5.77
CA GLY A 93 -1.59 6.70 6.61
C GLY A 93 -2.99 6.19 6.21
N SER A 94 -4.04 6.68 6.88
CA SER A 94 -5.43 6.38 6.51
C SER A 94 -5.96 7.33 5.43
N GLU A 95 -7.13 7.03 4.85
CA GLU A 95 -7.84 7.93 3.91
C GLU A 95 -8.12 9.34 4.50
N SER A 96 -8.13 9.48 5.84
CA SER A 96 -8.43 10.73 6.55
C SER A 96 -7.39 11.84 6.38
N GLY A 97 -6.22 11.56 5.79
CA GLY A 97 -5.23 12.57 5.38
C GLY A 97 -4.52 13.34 6.51
N LEU A 98 -4.90 13.12 7.78
CA LEU A 98 -4.35 13.78 8.95
C LEU A 98 -3.42 12.81 9.70
N GLY A 99 -2.12 12.85 9.38
CA GLY A 99 -1.09 12.09 10.10
C GLY A 99 -0.78 10.73 9.48
N GLY A 100 0.12 10.73 8.49
CA GLY A 100 0.79 9.52 8.01
C GLY A 100 2.21 9.45 8.57
N SER A 101 2.68 8.24 8.88
CA SER A 101 4.06 8.02 9.31
C SER A 101 5.00 8.11 8.09
N PRO A 102 6.11 8.87 8.18
CA PRO A 102 7.11 8.89 7.13
C PRO A 102 7.75 7.50 7.01
N ALA A 103 8.07 7.11 5.79
CA ALA A 103 8.80 5.89 5.48
C ALA A 103 9.80 6.16 4.35
N ASP A 104 11.00 5.62 4.51
CA ASP A 104 12.18 5.82 3.66
C ASP A 104 12.60 4.53 2.93
N SER A 105 11.94 3.42 3.21
CA SER A 105 12.20 2.14 2.55
C SER A 105 10.92 1.31 2.38
N ALA A 106 10.93 0.38 1.43
CA ALA A 106 9.79 -0.51 1.19
C ALA A 106 9.45 -1.38 2.42
N GLU A 107 10.47 -1.79 3.18
CA GLU A 107 10.32 -2.56 4.42
C GLU A 107 9.67 -1.72 5.52
N SER A 108 10.11 -0.46 5.69
CA SER A 108 9.52 0.44 6.68
C SER A 108 8.04 0.72 6.37
N VAL A 109 7.68 0.87 5.09
CA VAL A 109 6.30 1.01 4.63
C VAL A 109 5.48 -0.20 5.06
N CYS A 110 5.94 -1.41 4.75
CA CYS A 110 5.20 -2.63 5.07
C CYS A 110 5.09 -2.85 6.58
N ARG A 111 6.12 -2.52 7.36
CA ARG A 111 6.05 -2.57 8.82
C ARG A 111 4.99 -1.63 9.38
N VAL A 112 4.93 -0.37 8.90
CA VAL A 112 3.90 0.59 9.31
C VAL A 112 2.52 0.12 8.89
N ALA A 113 2.36 -0.29 7.62
CA ALA A 113 1.09 -0.76 7.09
C ALA A 113 0.57 -1.99 7.85
N LYS A 114 1.45 -2.96 8.15
CA LYS A 114 1.14 -4.15 8.95
C LYS A 114 0.62 -3.76 10.33
N ASN A 115 1.35 -2.90 11.04
CA ASN A 115 0.97 -2.44 12.38
C ASN A 115 -0.39 -1.72 12.38
N MET A 116 -0.66 -0.91 11.35
CA MET A 116 -1.94 -0.22 11.21
C MET A 116 -3.09 -1.20 10.89
N MET A 117 -2.88 -2.18 10.00
CA MET A 117 -3.89 -3.18 9.65
C MET A 117 -4.16 -4.20 10.77
N LEU A 118 -3.16 -4.53 11.60
CA LEU A 118 -3.34 -5.49 12.70
C LEU A 118 -4.06 -4.87 13.91
N ARG A 119 -4.08 -3.54 14.06
CA ARG A 119 -4.89 -2.87 15.10
C ARG A 119 -6.39 -3.09 14.92
N VAL A 120 -6.81 -3.53 13.73
CA VAL A 120 -8.20 -3.90 13.41
C VAL A 120 -8.67 -5.15 14.17
N ARG A 121 -7.73 -5.97 14.66
CA ARG A 121 -8.01 -7.25 15.34
C ARG A 121 -8.74 -7.10 16.69
N SER A 122 -8.88 -5.87 17.21
CA SER A 122 -9.44 -5.59 18.54
C SER A 122 -10.89 -5.07 18.53
N ILE A 123 -11.62 -5.17 17.43
CA ILE A 123 -13.03 -4.72 17.33
C ILE A 123 -13.94 -5.91 17.09
#